data_AF-A0A7X2MX40-F1
#
_entry.id   AF-A0A7X2MX40-F1
#
_cell.length_a   1.000
_cell.length_b   1.000
_cell.length_c   1.000
_cell.angle_alpha   90.00
_cell.angle_beta   90.00
_cell.angle_gamma   90.00
#
_symmetry.space_group_name_H-M   'P 1'
#
loop_
_entity.id
_entity.type
_entity.pdbx_description
1 polymer ?
#
loop_
_entity_poly.entity_id
_entity_poly.type
_entity_poly.pdbx_seq_one_letter_code
_entity_poly.pdbx_strand_id
1 'polypeptide(L)'
;MIFMAIKSINSIKLTKFKFLFQFISYCLIGGSTFVIDIIIMNFLWYVSGKNAGNVNFIFKLISFSIYSTVGFHLNKRITFKSKSYSKTSYLQYISVVGLLSLIDAVVVSKLTLINIFSLSSTAWANICNLTSSAITGILGFLINKFIVFDNKK
;
A
#
# COMPACT_ATOMS: atom_id res chain seq x y z
N MET A 1 13.08 33.79 25.69
CA MET A 1 12.13 33.77 24.54
C MET A 1 12.77 33.28 23.23
N ILE A 2 13.93 33.82 22.80
CA ILE A 2 14.62 33.43 21.54
C ILE A 2 15.03 31.95 21.50
N PHE A 3 15.59 31.41 22.59
CA PHE A 3 15.97 29.99 22.67
C PHE A 3 14.78 29.02 22.56
N MET A 4 13.60 29.41 23.06
CA MET A 4 12.37 28.62 22.89
C MET A 4 11.87 28.64 21.45
N ALA A 5 11.97 29.77 20.76
CA ALA A 5 11.62 29.88 19.35
C ALA A 5 12.54 29.02 18.46
N ILE A 6 13.85 29.02 18.71
CA ILE A 6 14.82 28.19 17.96
C ILE A 6 14.57 26.69 18.19
N LYS A 7 14.30 26.28 19.44
CA LYS A 7 13.96 24.88 19.77
C LYS A 7 12.66 24.42 19.09
N SER A 8 11.67 25.32 19.02
CA SER A 8 10.40 25.08 18.32
C SER A 8 10.58 24.95 16.80
N ILE A 9 11.39 25.82 16.18
CA ILE A 9 11.67 25.73 14.74
C ILE A 9 12.42 24.44 14.39
N ASN A 10 13.40 24.05 15.21
CA ASN A 10 14.15 22.82 15.01
C ASN A 10 13.28 21.57 15.17
N SER A 11 12.35 21.55 16.13
CA SER A 11 11.42 20.43 16.31
C SER A 11 10.42 20.30 15.14
N ILE A 12 9.94 21.42 14.58
CA ILE A 12 9.09 21.44 13.38
C ILE A 12 9.85 20.92 12.15
N LYS A 13 11.12 21.28 11.97
CA LYS A 13 11.94 20.76 10.86
C LYS A 13 12.19 19.25 10.97
N LEU A 14 12.52 18.77 12.18
CA LEU A 14 12.73 17.35 12.46
C LEU A 14 11.48 16.50 12.20
N THR A 15 10.30 17.00 12.59
CA THR A 15 9.02 16.29 12.37
C THR A 15 8.64 16.21 10.89
N LYS A 16 8.81 17.30 10.14
CA LYS A 16 8.60 17.30 8.68
C LYS A 16 9.55 16.36 7.95
N PHE A 17 10.84 16.38 8.31
CA PHE A 17 11.83 15.47 7.72
C PHE A 17 11.50 14.00 8.00
N LYS A 18 11.13 13.67 9.26
CA LYS A 18 10.69 12.33 9.62
C LYS A 18 9.44 11.91 8.83
N PHE A 19 8.48 12.82 8.62
CA PHE A 19 7.30 12.56 7.81
C PHE A 19 7.66 12.21 6.36
N LEU A 20 8.49 13.04 5.72
CA LEU A 20 8.90 12.85 4.34
C LEU A 20 9.68 11.54 4.17
N PHE A 21 10.63 11.25 5.07
CA PHE A 21 11.37 9.98 5.06
C PHE A 21 10.44 8.77 5.17
N GLN A 22 9.44 8.84 6.06
CA GLN A 22 8.45 7.78 6.22
C GLN A 22 7.60 7.61 4.95
N PHE A 23 7.17 8.70 4.34
CA PHE A 23 6.39 8.64 3.11
C PHE A 23 7.19 8.00 1.97
N ILE A 24 8.43 8.48 1.73
CA ILE A 24 9.30 7.93 0.69
C ILE A 24 9.60 6.44 0.94
N SER A 25 9.94 6.07 2.18
CA SER A 25 10.19 4.68 2.54
C SER A 25 8.96 3.80 2.32
N TYR A 26 7.77 4.31 2.67
CA TYR A 26 6.51 3.62 2.44
C TYR A 26 6.22 3.46 0.95
N CYS A 27 6.48 4.47 0.12
CA CYS A 27 6.33 4.39 -1.33
C CYS A 27 7.31 3.37 -1.94
N LEU A 28 8.56 3.32 -1.51
CA LEU A 28 9.55 2.34 -1.99
C LEU A 28 9.16 0.91 -1.63
N ILE A 29 8.70 0.69 -0.39
CA ILE A 29 8.22 -0.61 0.06
C ILE A 29 6.93 -0.98 -0.66
N GLY A 30 6.00 -0.04 -0.78
CA GLY A 30 4.74 -0.20 -1.52
C GLY A 30 4.97 -0.58 -2.97
N GLY A 31 5.89 0.12 -3.65
CA GLY A 31 6.32 -0.22 -5.01
C GLY A 31 6.95 -1.61 -5.10
N SER A 32 7.78 -1.99 -4.12
CA SER A 32 8.37 -3.34 -4.08
C SER A 32 7.31 -4.43 -3.90
N THR A 33 6.33 -4.21 -3.01
CA THR A 33 5.20 -5.14 -2.85
C THR A 33 4.27 -5.13 -4.06
N PHE A 34 4.16 -4.01 -4.76
CA PHE A 34 3.38 -3.91 -5.98
C PHE A 34 4.01 -4.68 -7.15
N VAL A 35 5.34 -4.78 -7.22
CA VAL A 35 6.00 -5.67 -8.19
C VAL A 35 5.58 -7.13 -7.94
N ILE A 36 5.54 -7.57 -6.69
CA ILE A 36 5.03 -8.90 -6.32
C ILE A 36 3.57 -9.04 -6.75
N ASP A 37 2.74 -8.02 -6.48
CA ASP A 37 1.33 -8.00 -6.88
C ASP A 37 1.15 -8.11 -8.40
N ILE A 38 1.88 -7.33 -9.19
CA ILE A 38 1.84 -7.41 -10.66
C ILE A 38 2.23 -8.80 -11.15
N ILE A 39 3.27 -9.42 -10.60
CA ILE A 39 3.72 -10.75 -11.02
C ILE A 39 2.61 -11.77 -10.78
N ILE A 40 2.01 -11.76 -9.58
CA ILE A 40 0.93 -12.69 -9.22
C ILE A 40 -0.31 -12.44 -10.08
N MET A 41 -0.71 -11.17 -10.26
CA MET A 41 -1.88 -10.82 -11.07
C MET A 41 -1.71 -11.25 -12.52
N ASN A 42 -0.55 -11.00 -13.14
CA ASN A 42 -0.30 -11.43 -14.53
C ASN A 42 -0.25 -12.95 -14.66
N PHE A 43 0.33 -13.66 -13.68
CA PHE A 43 0.30 -15.12 -13.66
C PHE A 43 -1.14 -15.65 -13.58
N LEU A 44 -1.97 -15.11 -12.69
CA LEU A 44 -3.37 -15.52 -12.53
C LEU A 44 -4.21 -15.18 -13.77
N TRP A 45 -4.01 -14.02 -14.38
CA TRP A 45 -4.65 -13.65 -15.65
C TRP A 45 -4.24 -14.57 -16.79
N TYR A 46 -2.96 -14.94 -16.86
CA TYR A 46 -2.44 -15.85 -17.88
C TYR A 46 -3.06 -17.24 -17.74
N VAL A 47 -3.05 -17.82 -16.54
CA VAL A 47 -3.58 -19.18 -16.29
C VAL A 47 -5.10 -19.23 -16.45
N SER A 48 -5.83 -18.20 -16.04
CA SER A 48 -7.29 -18.18 -16.10
C SER A 48 -7.86 -17.74 -17.44
N GLY A 49 -7.07 -17.03 -18.26
CA GLY A 49 -7.56 -16.33 -19.45
C GLY A 49 -8.53 -15.17 -19.16
N LYS A 50 -8.69 -14.76 -17.90
CA LYS A 50 -9.65 -13.72 -17.47
C LYS A 50 -8.93 -12.56 -16.81
N ASN A 51 -8.92 -11.40 -17.45
CA ASN A 51 -8.28 -10.18 -16.93
C ASN A 51 -9.26 -9.04 -16.58
N ALA A 52 -10.57 -9.25 -16.77
CA ALA A 52 -11.59 -8.24 -16.52
C ALA A 52 -12.73 -8.72 -15.61
N GLY A 53 -13.35 -7.76 -14.91
CA GLY A 53 -14.53 -8.00 -14.09
C GLY A 53 -14.23 -8.66 -12.75
N ASN A 54 -15.25 -9.32 -12.18
CA ASN A 54 -15.25 -9.73 -10.77
C ASN A 54 -14.22 -10.82 -10.42
N VAL A 55 -13.60 -11.48 -11.39
CA VAL A 55 -12.51 -12.45 -11.13
C VAL A 55 -11.35 -11.79 -10.37
N ASN A 56 -11.16 -10.48 -10.58
CA ASN A 56 -10.11 -9.71 -9.96
C ASN A 56 -10.26 -9.59 -8.44
N PHE A 57 -11.45 -9.83 -7.86
CA PHE A 57 -11.60 -9.95 -6.41
C PHE A 57 -10.79 -11.11 -5.83
N ILE A 58 -10.94 -12.29 -6.43
CA ILE A 58 -10.25 -13.50 -5.98
C ILE A 58 -8.75 -13.33 -6.20
N PHE A 59 -8.36 -12.79 -7.36
CA PHE A 59 -6.94 -12.60 -7.67
C PHE A 59 -6.25 -11.60 -6.75
N LYS A 60 -6.89 -10.46 -6.45
CA LYS A 60 -6.34 -9.50 -5.48
C LYS A 60 -6.28 -10.06 -4.07
N LEU A 61 -7.23 -10.91 -3.66
CA LEU A 61 -7.18 -11.57 -2.35
C LEU A 61 -6.00 -12.56 -2.23
N ILE A 62 -5.74 -13.35 -3.28
CA ILE A 62 -4.58 -14.24 -3.35
C ILE A 62 -3.29 -13.42 -3.30
N SER A 63 -3.20 -12.40 -4.16
CA SER A 63 -2.03 -11.51 -4.23
C SER A 63 -1.74 -10.83 -2.89
N PHE A 64 -2.77 -10.25 -2.26
CA PHE A 64 -2.69 -9.63 -0.94
C PHE A 64 -2.15 -10.56 0.13
N SER A 65 -2.60 -11.80 0.15
CA SER A 65 -2.15 -12.79 1.13
C SER A 65 -0.65 -13.05 1.06
N ILE A 66 -0.06 -12.91 -0.15
CA ILE A 66 1.36 -13.09 -0.39
C ILE A 66 2.15 -11.81 -0.05
N TYR A 67 1.81 -10.66 -0.65
CA TYR A 67 2.65 -9.45 -0.50
C TYR A 67 2.50 -8.76 0.87
N SER A 68 1.36 -8.92 1.56
CA SER A 68 1.08 -8.19 2.81
C SER A 68 2.07 -8.51 3.93
N THR A 69 2.51 -9.77 4.01
CA THR A 69 3.50 -10.20 5.01
C THR A 69 4.85 -9.51 4.78
N VAL A 70 5.30 -9.42 3.53
CA VAL A 70 6.54 -8.70 3.17
C VAL A 70 6.40 -7.21 3.50
N GLY A 71 5.28 -6.60 3.11
CA GLY A 71 4.97 -5.21 3.38
C GLY A 71 5.00 -4.85 4.86
N PHE A 72 4.46 -5.72 5.72
CA PHE A 72 4.48 -5.53 7.17
C PHE A 72 5.91 -5.46 7.72
N HIS A 73 6.72 -6.48 7.42
CA HIS A 73 8.06 -6.60 7.97
C HIS A 73 8.95 -5.42 7.54
N LEU A 74 8.87 -5.02 6.27
CA LEU A 74 9.63 -3.89 5.75
C LEU A 74 9.15 -2.56 6.34
N ASN A 75 7.84 -2.30 6.36
CA ASN A 75 7.32 -1.04 6.92
C ASN A 75 7.60 -0.91 8.42
N LYS A 76 7.50 -2.00 9.17
CA LYS A 76 7.84 -1.99 10.59
C LYS A 76 9.31 -1.64 10.81
N ARG A 77 10.23 -2.30 10.08
CA ARG A 77 11.68 -2.17 10.29
C ARG A 77 12.26 -0.88 9.73
N ILE A 78 11.82 -0.48 8.53
CA ILE A 78 12.42 0.62 7.77
C ILE A 78 11.61 1.91 7.95
N THR A 79 10.32 1.87 7.61
CA THR A 79 9.46 3.06 7.59
C THR A 79 9.21 3.59 9.00
N PHE A 80 8.60 2.78 9.86
CA PHE A 80 8.13 3.23 11.17
C PHE A 80 9.13 2.98 12.29
N LYS A 81 10.12 2.10 12.08
CA LYS A 81 11.16 1.72 13.06
C LYS A 81 10.56 1.37 14.43
N SER A 82 9.41 0.68 14.44
CA SER A 82 8.71 0.34 15.68
C SER A 82 9.45 -0.79 16.41
N LYS A 83 9.90 -0.49 17.64
CA LYS A 83 10.78 -1.36 18.43
C LYS A 83 10.06 -2.59 19.03
N SER A 84 8.74 -2.53 19.24
CA SER A 84 8.00 -3.65 19.83
C SER A 84 7.34 -4.52 18.75
N TYR A 85 7.59 -5.83 18.78
CA TYR A 85 6.71 -6.79 18.09
C TYR A 85 5.52 -7.05 18.98
N SER A 86 4.42 -6.36 18.70
CA SER A 86 3.12 -6.74 19.23
C SER A 86 2.34 -7.48 18.15
N LYS A 87 1.81 -8.66 18.50
CA LYS A 87 0.85 -9.40 17.66
C LYS A 87 -0.32 -8.50 17.24
N THR A 88 -0.70 -7.55 18.10
CA THR A 88 -1.72 -6.53 17.83
C THR A 88 -1.35 -5.63 16.66
N SER A 89 -0.09 -5.18 16.54
CA SER A 89 0.33 -4.31 15.43
C SER A 89 0.35 -5.03 14.08
N TYR A 90 0.66 -6.33 14.08
CA TYR A 90 0.57 -7.16 12.87
C TYR A 90 -0.89 -7.33 12.41
N LEU A 91 -1.78 -7.69 13.34
CA LEU A 91 -3.22 -7.82 13.03
C LEU A 91 -3.82 -6.50 12.56
N GLN A 92 -3.48 -5.37 13.20
CA GLN A 92 -3.92 -4.05 12.76
C GLN A 92 -3.43 -3.71 11.35
N TYR A 93 -2.15 -3.96 11.06
CA TYR A 93 -1.61 -3.72 9.73
C TYR A 93 -2.30 -4.57 8.67
N ILE A 94 -2.44 -5.88 8.91
CA ILE A 94 -3.12 -6.77 7.96
C ILE A 94 -4.58 -6.40 7.79
N SER A 95 -5.30 -6.01 8.84
CA SER A 95 -6.69 -5.55 8.72
C SER A 95 -6.79 -4.30 7.85
N VAL A 96 -5.90 -3.33 8.05
CA VAL A 96 -5.86 -2.10 7.24
C VAL A 96 -5.55 -2.41 5.79
N VAL A 97 -4.48 -3.15 5.53
CA VAL A 97 -4.08 -3.49 4.14
C VAL A 97 -5.10 -4.43 3.49
N GLY A 98 -5.73 -5.31 4.26
CA GLY A 98 -6.81 -6.18 3.79
C GLY A 98 -8.04 -5.40 3.35
N LEU A 99 -8.52 -4.45 4.16
CA LEU A 99 -9.61 -3.55 3.77
C LEU A 99 -9.27 -2.73 2.53
N LEU A 100 -8.04 -2.19 2.46
CA LEU A 100 -7.56 -1.47 1.29
C LEU A 100 -7.47 -2.39 0.06
N SER A 101 -7.09 -3.66 0.23
CA SER A 101 -7.04 -4.63 -0.86
C SER A 101 -8.42 -4.97 -1.42
N LEU A 102 -9.47 -4.92 -0.60
CA LEU A 102 -10.86 -5.05 -1.06
C LEU A 102 -11.30 -3.84 -1.87
N ILE A 103 -10.94 -2.63 -1.45
CA ILE A 103 -11.16 -1.41 -2.25
C ILE A 103 -10.41 -1.54 -3.59
N ASP A 104 -9.16 -2.00 -3.53
CA ASP A 104 -8.32 -2.25 -4.70
C ASP A 104 -8.99 -3.23 -5.67
N ALA A 105 -9.52 -4.34 -5.14
CA ALA A 105 -10.26 -5.34 -5.89
C ALA A 105 -11.50 -4.77 -6.58
N VAL A 106 -12.29 -3.94 -5.88
CA VAL A 106 -13.46 -3.27 -6.46
C VAL A 106 -13.03 -2.38 -7.64
N VAL A 107 -12.04 -1.52 -7.42
CA VAL A 107 -11.56 -0.56 -8.41
C VAL A 107 -11.03 -1.29 -9.64
N VAL A 108 -10.15 -2.28 -9.48
CA VAL A 108 -9.62 -3.07 -10.60
C VAL A 108 -10.74 -3.82 -11.32
N SER A 109 -11.68 -4.45 -10.59
CA SER A 109 -12.79 -5.19 -11.20
C SER A 109 -13.70 -4.30 -12.05
N LYS A 110 -13.91 -3.05 -11.64
CA LYS A 110 -14.77 -2.10 -12.38
C LYS A 110 -14.03 -1.40 -13.51
N LEU A 111 -12.81 -0.92 -13.28
CA LEU A 111 -12.04 -0.21 -14.30
C LEU A 111 -11.65 -1.12 -15.47
N THR A 112 -11.39 -2.40 -15.21
CA THR A 112 -11.06 -3.37 -16.28
C THR A 112 -12.20 -3.60 -17.28
N LEU A 113 -13.45 -3.26 -16.93
CA LEU A 113 -14.60 -3.35 -17.84
C LEU A 113 -14.68 -2.17 -18.82
N ILE A 114 -13.99 -1.08 -18.55
CA ILE A 114 -14.09 0.17 -19.32
C ILE A 114 -12.71 0.47 -19.90
N ASN A 115 -12.37 -0.15 -21.03
CA ASN A 115 -11.07 0.05 -21.69
C ASN A 115 -11.06 1.35 -22.50
N ILE A 116 -10.86 2.47 -21.82
CA ILE A 116 -10.97 3.82 -22.39
C ILE A 116 -9.93 4.07 -23.50
N PHE A 117 -8.73 3.51 -23.36
CA PHE A 117 -7.62 3.74 -24.29
C PHE A 117 -7.50 2.68 -25.38
N SER A 118 -8.46 1.75 -25.48
CA SER A 118 -8.45 0.65 -26.46
C SER A 118 -7.13 -0.15 -26.47
N LEU A 119 -6.50 -0.30 -25.31
CA LEU A 119 -5.27 -1.06 -25.15
C LEU A 119 -5.55 -2.57 -25.16
N SER A 120 -4.51 -3.40 -25.26
CA SER A 120 -4.70 -4.83 -25.01
C SER A 120 -5.26 -5.06 -23.61
N SER A 121 -6.14 -6.04 -23.45
CA SER A 121 -6.84 -6.29 -22.17
C SER A 121 -5.86 -6.49 -21.01
N THR A 122 -4.69 -7.10 -21.27
CA THR A 122 -3.63 -7.28 -20.27
C THR A 122 -2.91 -5.97 -19.94
N ALA A 123 -2.60 -5.14 -20.94
CA ALA A 123 -1.99 -3.83 -20.68
C ALA A 123 -2.94 -2.92 -19.89
N TRP A 124 -4.23 -2.91 -20.27
CA TRP A 124 -5.25 -2.16 -19.56
C TRP A 124 -5.42 -2.62 -18.11
N ALA A 125 -5.49 -3.94 -17.88
CA ALA A 125 -5.62 -4.49 -16.53
C ALA A 125 -4.44 -4.12 -15.63
N ASN A 126 -3.21 -4.08 -16.15
CA ASN A 126 -2.04 -3.61 -15.41
C ASN A 126 -2.13 -2.11 -15.06
N ILE A 127 -2.62 -1.26 -15.98
CA ILE A 127 -2.84 0.17 -15.70
C ILE A 127 -3.92 0.36 -14.62
N CYS A 128 -5.02 -0.39 -14.69
CA CYS A 128 -6.05 -0.39 -13.66
C CYS A 128 -5.47 -0.80 -12.30
N ASN A 129 -4.65 -1.86 -12.27
CA ASN A 129 -4.02 -2.35 -11.05
C ASN A 129 -3.05 -1.33 -10.44
N LEU A 130 -2.18 -0.73 -11.26
CA LEU A 130 -1.26 0.33 -10.82
C LEU A 130 -2.01 1.54 -10.27
N THR A 131 -3.02 2.02 -11.00
CA THR A 131 -3.80 3.20 -10.61
C THR A 131 -4.51 2.95 -9.28
N SER A 132 -5.13 1.78 -9.14
CA SER A 132 -5.78 1.38 -7.90
C SER A 132 -4.79 1.33 -6.74
N SER A 133 -3.66 0.62 -6.94
CA SER A 133 -2.64 0.43 -5.91
C SER A 133 -1.99 1.74 -5.47
N ALA A 134 -1.83 2.71 -6.37
CA ALA A 134 -1.33 4.04 -6.03
C ALA A 134 -2.30 4.78 -5.09
N ILE A 135 -3.61 4.74 -5.39
CA ILE A 135 -4.66 5.38 -4.56
C ILE A 135 -4.71 4.73 -3.17
N THR A 136 -4.84 3.40 -3.12
CA THR A 136 -4.92 2.66 -1.86
C THR A 136 -3.60 2.70 -1.09
N GLY A 137 -2.47 2.80 -1.76
CA GLY A 137 -1.14 2.99 -1.16
C GLY A 137 -1.01 4.31 -0.41
N ILE A 138 -1.48 5.42 -0.99
CA ILE A 138 -1.48 6.73 -0.33
C ILE A 138 -2.38 6.70 0.92
N LEU A 139 -3.60 6.14 0.80
CA LEU A 139 -4.51 5.97 1.94
C LEU A 139 -3.90 5.07 3.02
N GLY A 140 -3.26 3.97 2.62
CA GLY A 140 -2.60 3.04 3.50
C GLY A 140 -1.45 3.67 4.28
N PHE A 141 -0.69 4.57 3.66
CA PHE A 141 0.34 5.34 4.37
C PHE A 141 -0.28 6.17 5.51
N LEU A 142 -1.35 6.92 5.23
CA LEU A 142 -2.00 7.79 6.21
C LEU A 142 -2.55 6.96 7.38
N ILE A 143 -3.30 5.90 7.09
CA ILE A 143 -3.91 5.03 8.12
C ILE A 143 -2.82 4.34 8.94
N ASN A 144 -1.82 3.73 8.30
CA ASN A 144 -0.77 3.03 9.02
C ASN A 144 0.03 3.98 9.91
N LYS A 145 0.34 5.19 9.43
CA LYS A 145 1.07 6.19 10.22
C LYS A 145 0.29 6.66 11.43
N PHE A 146 -0.99 6.99 11.27
CA PHE A 146 -1.78 7.65 12.32
C PHE A 146 -2.57 6.70 13.23
N ILE A 147 -2.76 5.44 12.82
CA ILE A 147 -3.57 4.47 13.59
C ILE A 147 -2.72 3.27 14.04
N VAL A 148 -1.92 2.69 13.14
CA VAL A 148 -1.17 1.45 13.43
C VAL A 148 0.15 1.72 14.14
N PHE A 149 0.86 2.77 13.71
CA PHE A 149 2.19 3.14 14.21
C PHE A 149 2.20 4.52 14.88
N ASP A 150 1.06 4.95 15.44
CA ASP A 150 1.00 6.20 16.19
C ASP A 150 1.92 6.12 17.41
N ASN A 151 2.81 7.10 17.56
CA ASN A 151 3.80 7.15 18.63
C ASN A 151 3.22 7.71 19.94
N LYS A 152 1.92 7.99 19.98
CA LYS A 152 1.20 8.46 21.19
C LYS A 152 0.66 7.33 22.07
N LYS A 153 0.80 6.07 21.65
CA LYS A 153 0.56 4.88 22.47
C LYS A 153 1.89 4.31 22.94
#